data_AF-A0A8S3I2F2-F1
#
_entry.id   AF-A0A8S3I2F2-F1
#
_cell.length_a   1.000
_cell.length_b   1.000
_cell.length_c   1.000
_cell.angle_alpha   90.00
_cell.angle_beta   90.00
_cell.angle_gamma   90.00
#
_symmetry.space_group_name_H-M   'P 1'
#
loop_
_entity.id
_entity.type
_entity.pdbx_description
1 polymer ?
#
loop_
_entity_poly.entity_id
_entity_poly.type
_entity_poly.pdbx_seq_one_letter_code
_entity_poly.pdbx_strand_id
1 'polypeptide(L)'
;GLKNTKVVIACVSDEYTLSEICRNEFLFAKNTLRLPVVLGIFGMGDKWRTTEVGMCSLTCPQVNFQFENPAAFEDIYETIQSNLPKRPSSAKEIALNAIKTTAAEEKTTAAYQELFELTQRKFLRVTSGFADTMNARAYPRLFTLDFVSENEKSAQELARIELATEMNAQRQQENDQDRDLEAERQRDEQLAREQKEIEHADDERKEKEAPKTKVKKLCIRTLCENEENWHTAGSPFEISEQIIIQNSALYLSRIMLLLKQSDLPLEILTSKEGEIELRKINEVRIYCFLF
;
A
#
# COMPACT_ATOMS: atom_id res chain seq x y z
N GLY A 1 -31.60 9.41 9.55
CA GLY A 1 -32.57 9.14 8.48
C GLY A 1 -32.46 7.70 8.01
N LEU A 2 -31.45 7.40 7.19
CA LEU A 2 -31.33 6.15 6.43
C LEU A 2 -31.34 4.84 7.24
N LYS A 3 -30.86 4.84 8.49
CA LYS A 3 -30.79 3.62 9.33
C LYS A 3 -32.15 2.97 9.62
N ASN A 4 -33.24 3.75 9.66
CA ASN A 4 -34.58 3.24 9.95
C ASN A 4 -35.44 3.10 8.69
N THR A 5 -34.85 3.35 7.52
CA THR A 5 -35.55 3.35 6.25
C THR A 5 -35.62 1.93 5.68
N LYS A 6 -36.77 1.57 5.10
CA LYS A 6 -36.97 0.25 4.47
C LYS A 6 -36.76 0.25 2.96
N VAL A 7 -37.02 1.39 2.32
CA VAL A 7 -36.87 1.63 0.88
C VAL A 7 -36.42 3.08 0.72
N VAL A 8 -35.44 3.32 -0.15
CA VAL A 8 -34.96 4.66 -0.48
C VAL A 8 -35.50 5.06 -1.84
N ILE A 9 -36.01 6.28 -1.94
CA ILE A 9 -36.40 6.89 -3.21
C ILE A 9 -35.31 7.90 -3.55
N ALA A 10 -34.61 7.69 -4.66
CA ALA A 10 -33.59 8.61 -5.15
C ALA A 10 -34.16 9.41 -6.31
N CYS A 11 -34.34 10.72 -6.10
CA CYS A 11 -34.76 11.66 -7.14
C CYS A 11 -33.53 12.09 -7.95
N VAL A 12 -33.20 11.34 -9.01
CA VAL A 12 -31.97 11.51 -9.76
C VAL A 12 -32.18 12.49 -10.91
N SER A 13 -31.30 13.48 -11.01
CA SER A 13 -31.13 14.40 -12.13
C SER A 13 -29.63 14.62 -12.36
N ASP A 14 -29.27 15.38 -13.40
CA ASP A 14 -27.87 15.78 -13.62
C ASP A 14 -27.33 16.55 -12.39
N GLU A 15 -28.11 17.48 -11.83
CA GLU A 15 -27.75 18.27 -10.63
C GLU A 15 -27.57 17.39 -9.39
N TYR A 16 -28.42 16.36 -9.23
CA TYR A 16 -28.27 15.39 -8.14
C TYR A 16 -26.90 14.72 -8.18
N THR A 17 -26.44 14.32 -9.38
CA THR A 17 -25.15 13.62 -9.53
C THR A 17 -23.92 14.53 -9.38
N LEU A 18 -24.10 15.84 -9.58
CA LEU A 18 -23.05 16.83 -9.32
C LEU A 18 -22.85 17.10 -7.82
N SER A 19 -23.89 16.89 -6.99
CA SER A 19 -23.80 17.02 -5.55
C SER A 19 -23.07 15.83 -4.92
N GLU A 20 -21.92 16.09 -4.31
CA GLU A 20 -21.15 15.05 -3.60
C GLU A 20 -21.92 14.43 -2.44
N ILE A 21 -22.70 15.23 -1.70
CA ILE A 21 -23.53 14.73 -0.59
C ILE A 21 -24.56 13.73 -1.12
N CYS A 22 -25.28 14.09 -2.19
CA CYS A 22 -26.30 13.22 -2.78
C CYS A 22 -25.71 11.92 -3.33
N ARG A 23 -24.58 12.01 -4.03
CA ARG A 23 -23.84 10.83 -4.52
C ARG A 23 -23.43 9.91 -3.38
N ASN A 24 -22.82 10.46 -2.33
CA ASN A 24 -22.37 9.67 -1.19
C ASN A 24 -23.53 9.02 -0.43
N GLU A 25 -24.65 9.73 -0.26
CA GLU A 25 -25.87 9.17 0.35
C GLU A 25 -26.48 8.04 -0.48
N PHE A 26 -26.52 8.19 -1.82
CA PHE A 26 -26.99 7.15 -2.72
C PHE A 26 -26.12 5.89 -2.63
N LEU A 27 -24.79 6.06 -2.73
CA LEU A 27 -23.84 4.95 -2.67
C LEU A 27 -23.88 4.27 -1.30
N PHE A 28 -23.98 5.02 -0.22
CA PHE A 28 -24.10 4.46 1.12
C PHE A 28 -25.40 3.67 1.29
N ALA A 29 -26.54 4.19 0.81
CA ALA A 29 -27.82 3.49 0.85
C ALA A 29 -27.79 2.17 0.05
N LYS A 30 -27.22 2.19 -1.16
CA LYS A 30 -27.20 1.06 -2.09
C LYS A 30 -26.12 0.02 -1.77
N ASN A 31 -24.88 0.45 -1.52
CA ASN A 31 -23.73 -0.44 -1.39
C ASN A 31 -23.50 -0.85 0.06
N THR A 32 -23.59 0.10 1.00
CA THR A 32 -23.31 -0.18 2.42
C THR A 32 -24.53 -0.73 3.15
N LEU A 33 -25.67 -0.05 3.05
CA LEU A 33 -26.90 -0.46 3.75
C LEU A 33 -27.71 -1.50 2.97
N ARG A 34 -27.40 -1.71 1.68
CA ARG A 34 -28.11 -2.63 0.77
C ARG A 34 -29.63 -2.44 0.81
N LEU A 35 -30.08 -1.19 0.98
CA LEU A 35 -31.50 -0.88 0.97
C LEU A 35 -32.05 -0.99 -0.47
N PRO A 36 -33.29 -1.46 -0.65
CA PRO A 36 -33.98 -1.32 -1.92
C PRO A 36 -34.05 0.16 -2.31
N VAL A 37 -33.57 0.50 -3.51
CA VAL A 37 -33.59 1.86 -4.05
C VAL A 37 -34.50 1.91 -5.27
N VAL A 38 -35.44 2.84 -5.28
CA VAL A 38 -36.29 3.19 -6.44
C VAL A 38 -35.84 4.53 -6.99
N LEU A 39 -35.62 4.63 -8.29
CA LEU A 39 -35.22 5.87 -8.95
C LEU A 39 -36.44 6.64 -9.43
N GLY A 40 -36.56 7.90 -9.04
CA GLY A 40 -37.38 8.87 -9.75
C GLY A 40 -36.47 9.71 -10.64
N ILE A 41 -36.66 9.67 -11.96
CA ILE A 41 -35.81 10.43 -12.90
C ILE A 41 -36.44 11.80 -13.11
N PHE A 42 -35.70 12.86 -12.76
CA PHE A 42 -36.14 14.26 -12.85
C PHE A 42 -35.23 15.07 -13.78
N GLY A 43 -35.78 16.18 -14.30
CA GLY A 43 -35.06 17.11 -15.17
C GLY A 43 -34.99 16.63 -16.64
N MET A 44 -34.42 17.46 -17.52
CA MET A 44 -34.32 17.17 -18.96
C MET A 44 -32.98 16.54 -19.36
N GLY A 45 -32.04 16.44 -18.42
CA GLY A 45 -30.69 15.94 -18.66
C GLY A 45 -30.60 14.41 -18.62
N ASP A 46 -29.57 13.87 -19.29
CA ASP A 46 -29.27 12.43 -19.33
C ASP A 46 -27.80 12.12 -18.97
N LYS A 47 -27.04 13.14 -18.55
CA LYS A 47 -25.61 12.98 -18.22
C LYS A 47 -25.42 12.15 -16.96
N TRP A 48 -26.39 12.18 -16.04
CA TRP A 48 -26.38 11.37 -14.82
C TRP A 48 -26.17 9.87 -15.10
N ARG A 49 -26.59 9.35 -16.26
CA ARG A 49 -26.46 7.93 -16.62
C ARG A 49 -25.00 7.47 -16.74
N THR A 50 -24.09 8.36 -17.14
CA THR A 50 -22.66 8.03 -17.29
C THR A 50 -21.88 8.21 -16.00
N THR A 51 -22.52 8.70 -14.94
CA THR A 51 -21.89 8.88 -13.62
C THR A 51 -21.89 7.56 -12.83
N GLU A 52 -21.15 7.55 -11.74
CA GLU A 52 -21.14 6.43 -10.79
C GLU A 52 -22.54 6.07 -10.28
N VAL A 53 -23.39 7.08 -9.99
CA VAL A 53 -24.79 6.88 -9.60
C VAL A 53 -25.54 6.15 -10.71
N GLY A 54 -25.40 6.61 -11.96
CA GLY A 54 -26.00 5.98 -13.13
C GLY A 54 -25.62 4.50 -13.26
N MET A 55 -24.32 4.20 -13.17
CA MET A 55 -23.80 2.82 -13.26
C MET A 55 -24.30 1.92 -12.12
N CYS A 56 -24.31 2.41 -10.88
CA CYS A 56 -24.83 1.66 -9.73
C CYS A 56 -26.36 1.48 -9.77
N SER A 57 -27.06 2.31 -10.54
CA SER A 57 -28.52 2.34 -10.61
C SER A 57 -29.12 1.40 -11.67
N LEU A 58 -28.31 0.73 -12.50
CA LEU A 58 -28.76 -0.15 -13.59
C LEU A 58 -29.70 -1.29 -13.15
N THR A 59 -29.62 -1.70 -11.88
CA THR A 59 -30.45 -2.76 -11.29
C THR A 59 -31.66 -2.24 -10.52
N CYS A 60 -31.80 -0.92 -10.39
CA CYS A 60 -32.87 -0.29 -9.63
C CYS A 60 -34.08 -0.02 -10.53
N PRO A 61 -35.31 -0.27 -10.06
CA PRO A 61 -36.50 0.13 -10.79
C PRO A 61 -36.55 1.65 -10.93
N GLN A 62 -36.97 2.12 -12.10
CA GLN A 62 -36.97 3.54 -12.46
C GLN A 62 -38.38 3.98 -12.85
N VAL A 63 -38.77 5.16 -12.38
CA VAL A 63 -40.00 5.87 -12.76
C VAL A 63 -39.61 7.21 -13.34
N ASN A 64 -40.10 7.49 -14.55
CA ASN A 64 -39.73 8.69 -15.29
C ASN A 64 -40.69 9.85 -14.96
N PHE A 65 -40.15 10.95 -14.45
CA PHE A 65 -40.86 12.21 -14.16
C PHE A 65 -40.43 13.36 -15.08
N GLN A 66 -39.68 13.09 -16.15
CA GLN A 66 -39.20 14.10 -17.09
C GLN A 66 -40.32 14.67 -17.97
N PHE A 67 -41.37 13.88 -18.19
CA PHE A 67 -42.55 14.28 -18.95
C PHE A 67 -43.79 14.23 -18.05
N GLU A 68 -44.80 15.04 -18.39
CA GLU A 68 -46.08 15.03 -17.68
C GLU A 68 -46.76 13.66 -17.86
N ASN A 69 -46.68 12.84 -16.81
CA ASN A 69 -47.31 11.53 -16.74
C ASN A 69 -48.23 11.51 -15.50
N PRO A 70 -49.56 11.57 -15.67
CA PRO A 70 -50.49 11.56 -14.54
C PRO A 70 -50.45 10.26 -13.74
N ALA A 71 -49.93 9.17 -14.31
CA ALA A 71 -49.77 7.87 -13.63
C ALA A 71 -48.43 7.72 -12.89
N ALA A 72 -47.45 8.63 -13.06
CA ALA A 72 -46.11 8.44 -12.51
C ALA A 72 -46.09 8.31 -10.98
N PHE A 73 -47.01 8.98 -10.28
CA PHE A 73 -47.15 8.85 -8.83
C PHE A 73 -47.70 7.49 -8.40
N GLU A 74 -48.55 6.86 -9.21
CA GLU A 74 -49.02 5.51 -8.91
C GLU A 74 -47.99 4.46 -9.30
N ASP A 75 -47.30 4.64 -10.42
CA ASP A 75 -46.20 3.77 -10.83
C ASP A 75 -45.11 3.70 -9.76
N ILE A 76 -44.72 4.85 -9.17
CA ILE A 76 -43.74 4.87 -8.08
C ILE A 76 -44.30 4.24 -6.81
N TYR A 77 -45.58 4.47 -6.49
CA TYR A 77 -46.22 3.88 -5.33
C TYR A 77 -46.26 2.35 -5.42
N GLU A 78 -46.70 1.80 -6.55
CA GLU A 78 -46.71 0.36 -6.81
C GLU A 78 -45.29 -0.23 -6.77
N THR A 79 -44.33 0.47 -7.37
CA THR A 79 -42.92 0.06 -7.36
C THR A 79 -42.36 0.03 -5.93
N ILE A 80 -42.70 1.01 -5.09
CA ILE A 80 -42.30 1.01 -3.68
C ILE A 80 -42.95 -0.16 -2.95
N GLN A 81 -44.25 -0.38 -3.16
CA GLN A 81 -44.97 -1.49 -2.52
C GLN A 81 -44.38 -2.86 -2.89
N SER A 82 -44.01 -3.06 -4.15
CA SER A 82 -43.40 -4.32 -4.61
C SER A 82 -41.99 -4.54 -4.05
N ASN A 83 -41.26 -3.46 -3.76
CA ASN A 83 -39.89 -3.49 -3.25
C ASN A 83 -39.80 -3.37 -1.71
N LEU A 84 -40.90 -3.13 -1.01
CA LEU A 84 -40.92 -3.17 0.44
C LEU A 84 -40.56 -4.58 0.91
N PRO A 85 -39.63 -4.73 1.88
CA PRO A 85 -39.34 -6.02 2.46
C PRO A 85 -40.62 -6.59 3.06
N LYS A 86 -41.13 -7.67 2.45
CA LYS A 86 -42.31 -8.38 2.95
C LYS A 86 -42.02 -8.76 4.39
N ARG A 87 -42.85 -8.27 5.30
CA ARG A 87 -42.73 -8.59 6.73
C ARG A 87 -42.76 -10.12 6.82
N PRO A 88 -41.74 -10.79 7.41
CA PRO A 88 -41.72 -12.23 7.45
C PRO A 88 -42.94 -12.70 8.24
N SER A 89 -43.89 -13.33 7.54
CA SER A 89 -45.18 -13.73 8.12
C SER A 89 -45.09 -15.05 8.87
N SER A 90 -43.94 -15.73 8.82
CA SER A 90 -43.69 -16.93 9.63
C SER A 90 -42.22 -17.07 10.05
N ALA A 91 -42.00 -17.61 11.25
CA ALA A 91 -40.66 -17.89 11.79
C ALA A 91 -39.81 -18.85 10.91
N LYS A 92 -40.46 -19.70 10.10
CA LYS A 92 -39.78 -20.57 9.13
C LYS A 92 -39.16 -19.81 7.96
N GLU A 93 -39.76 -18.71 7.54
CA GLU A 93 -39.26 -17.90 6.42
C GLU A 93 -38.06 -17.03 6.81
N ILE A 94 -37.98 -16.64 8.09
CA ILE A 94 -36.82 -15.95 8.69
C ILE A 94 -35.59 -16.86 8.64
N ALA A 95 -35.73 -18.14 9.00
CA ALA A 95 -34.64 -19.10 8.96
C ALA A 95 -34.15 -19.36 7.52
N LEU A 96 -35.06 -19.49 6.54
CA LEU A 96 -34.69 -19.76 5.15
C LEU A 96 -34.05 -18.56 4.46
N ASN A 97 -34.51 -17.34 4.74
CA ASN A 97 -33.89 -16.13 4.21
C ASN A 97 -32.53 -15.88 4.84
N ALA A 98 -32.35 -16.10 6.16
CA ALA A 98 -31.04 -16.02 6.80
C ALA A 98 -30.00 -16.94 6.13
N ILE A 99 -30.40 -18.17 5.76
CA ILE A 99 -29.51 -19.13 5.06
C ILE A 99 -29.16 -18.66 3.63
N LYS A 100 -30.06 -17.94 2.95
CA LYS A 100 -29.77 -17.38 1.62
C LYS A 100 -28.90 -16.13 1.69
N THR A 101 -29.06 -15.27 2.71
CA THR A 101 -28.17 -14.12 2.92
C THR A 101 -26.77 -14.58 3.27
N THR A 102 -26.59 -15.60 4.10
CA THR A 102 -25.26 -16.12 4.44
C THR A 102 -24.51 -16.67 3.23
N ALA A 103 -25.19 -17.38 2.31
CA ALA A 103 -24.54 -17.91 1.11
C ALA A 103 -24.13 -16.81 0.09
N ALA A 104 -24.89 -15.71 0.02
CA ALA A 104 -24.55 -14.55 -0.81
C ALA A 104 -23.42 -13.72 -0.17
N GLU A 105 -23.45 -13.57 1.16
CA GLU A 105 -22.38 -12.95 1.94
C GLU A 105 -21.08 -13.74 1.81
N GLU A 106 -21.10 -15.07 1.95
CA GLU A 106 -19.95 -15.94 1.75
C GLU A 106 -19.31 -15.79 0.37
N LYS A 107 -20.12 -15.69 -0.70
CA LYS A 107 -19.60 -15.43 -2.05
C LYS A 107 -18.95 -14.06 -2.16
N THR A 108 -19.52 -13.02 -1.56
CA THR A 108 -18.87 -11.70 -1.54
C THR A 108 -17.59 -11.72 -0.73
N THR A 109 -17.58 -12.35 0.46
CA THR A 109 -16.39 -12.48 1.30
C THR A 109 -15.28 -13.24 0.58
N ALA A 110 -15.61 -14.30 -0.17
CA ALA A 110 -14.65 -15.02 -0.99
C ALA A 110 -14.04 -14.14 -2.10
N ALA A 111 -14.86 -13.34 -2.79
CA ALA A 111 -14.37 -12.42 -3.83
C ALA A 111 -13.48 -11.31 -3.24
N TYR A 112 -13.83 -10.75 -2.08
CA TYR A 112 -12.98 -9.79 -1.36
C TYR A 112 -11.66 -10.43 -0.91
N GLN A 113 -11.70 -11.66 -0.41
CA GLN A 113 -10.50 -12.39 -0.02
C GLN A 113 -9.59 -12.67 -1.22
N GLU A 114 -10.16 -13.04 -2.37
CA GLU A 114 -9.41 -13.22 -3.61
C GLU A 114 -8.74 -11.92 -4.09
N LEU A 115 -9.46 -10.79 -4.07
CA LEU A 115 -8.92 -9.48 -4.42
C LEU A 115 -7.78 -9.05 -3.48
N PHE A 116 -7.94 -9.33 -2.18
CA PHE A 116 -6.93 -9.05 -1.18
C PHE A 116 -5.66 -9.88 -1.40
N GLU A 117 -5.81 -11.18 -1.63
CA GLU A 117 -4.70 -12.07 -1.98
C GLU A 117 -4.00 -11.62 -3.26
N LEU A 118 -4.75 -11.19 -4.28
CA LEU A 118 -4.19 -10.72 -5.54
C LEU A 118 -3.38 -9.43 -5.36
N THR A 119 -3.86 -8.53 -4.51
CA THR A 119 -3.14 -7.29 -4.14
C THR A 119 -1.87 -7.61 -3.35
N GLN A 120 -1.95 -8.52 -2.37
CA GLN A 120 -0.79 -8.99 -1.61
C GLN A 120 0.26 -9.63 -2.53
N ARG A 121 -0.14 -10.48 -3.48
CA ARG A 121 0.77 -11.09 -4.46
C ARG A 121 1.42 -10.06 -5.37
N LYS A 122 0.68 -9.03 -5.81
CA LYS A 122 1.24 -7.92 -6.60
C LYS A 122 2.29 -7.13 -5.81
N PHE A 123 1.98 -6.77 -4.56
CA PHE A 123 2.92 -6.10 -3.67
C PHE A 123 4.19 -6.95 -3.47
N LEU A 124 4.02 -8.23 -3.11
CA LEU A 124 5.15 -9.15 -2.91
C LEU A 124 5.99 -9.34 -4.17
N ARG A 125 5.40 -9.33 -5.37
CA ARG A 125 6.14 -9.42 -6.63
C ARG A 125 6.96 -8.17 -6.91
N VAL A 126 6.41 -6.98 -6.62
CA VAL A 126 7.14 -5.72 -6.78
C VAL A 126 8.29 -5.68 -5.79
N THR A 127 8.04 -6.01 -4.53
CA THR A 127 9.08 -5.99 -3.50
C THR A 127 10.12 -7.07 -3.71
N SER A 128 9.76 -8.27 -4.20
CA SER A 128 10.72 -9.31 -4.58
C SER A 128 11.61 -8.86 -5.75
N GLY A 129 11.06 -8.15 -6.74
CA GLY A 129 11.86 -7.60 -7.84
C GLY A 129 12.93 -6.61 -7.37
N PHE A 130 12.61 -5.73 -6.41
CA PHE A 130 13.61 -4.87 -5.77
C PHE A 130 14.66 -5.69 -5.00
N ALA A 131 14.20 -6.75 -4.35
CA ALA A 131 15.03 -7.65 -3.59
C ALA A 131 16.06 -8.41 -4.47
N ASP A 132 15.66 -8.80 -5.70
CA ASP A 132 16.53 -9.44 -6.68
C ASP A 132 17.57 -8.46 -7.25
N THR A 133 17.19 -7.20 -7.48
CA THR A 133 18.15 -6.15 -7.88
C THR A 133 19.23 -5.87 -6.84
N MET A 134 18.99 -6.22 -5.57
CA MET A 134 19.96 -6.07 -4.49
C MET A 134 20.90 -7.28 -4.31
N ASN A 135 20.87 -8.27 -5.21
CA ASN A 135 21.71 -9.49 -5.12
C ASN A 135 21.56 -10.27 -3.79
N ALA A 136 20.49 -10.04 -3.04
CA ALA A 136 20.22 -10.83 -1.85
C ALA A 136 19.80 -12.25 -2.29
N ARG A 137 20.23 -13.27 -1.55
CA ARG A 137 20.06 -14.70 -1.89
C ARG A 137 18.59 -15.16 -1.83
N ALA A 138 18.32 -16.39 -2.28
CA ALA A 138 16.99 -17.01 -2.42
C ALA A 138 16.36 -17.47 -1.08
N TYR A 139 16.25 -16.57 -0.11
CA TYR A 139 15.61 -16.86 1.18
C TYR A 139 14.26 -16.14 1.32
N PRO A 140 13.35 -16.62 2.18
CA PRO A 140 12.11 -15.92 2.51
C PRO A 140 12.41 -14.52 3.03
N ARG A 141 11.67 -13.52 2.51
CA ARG A 141 11.85 -12.11 2.89
C ARG A 141 10.57 -11.54 3.48
N LEU A 142 10.72 -10.82 4.59
CA LEU A 142 9.64 -10.02 5.17
C LEU A 142 10.00 -8.54 5.04
N PHE A 143 9.04 -7.73 4.64
CA PHE A 143 9.18 -6.28 4.69
C PHE A 143 8.53 -5.77 5.97
N THR A 144 9.28 -5.01 6.75
CA THR A 144 8.83 -4.40 8.00
C THR A 144 9.07 -2.90 7.96
N LEU A 145 8.31 -2.14 8.74
CA LEU A 145 8.65 -0.75 9.02
C LEU A 145 9.71 -0.69 10.11
N ASP A 146 10.53 0.36 10.08
CA ASP A 146 11.42 0.73 11.17
C ASP A 146 11.81 2.21 11.08
N PHE A 147 12.54 2.71 12.07
CA PHE A 147 13.21 3.99 12.00
C PHE A 147 14.66 3.86 11.55
N VAL A 148 15.12 4.87 10.83
CA VAL A 148 16.54 5.04 10.51
C VAL A 148 17.01 6.37 11.09
N SER A 149 18.08 6.28 11.88
CA SER A 149 18.82 7.46 12.32
C SER A 149 19.73 7.95 11.18
N GLU A 150 19.95 9.25 11.07
CA GLU A 150 20.88 9.80 10.07
C GLU A 150 22.30 9.23 10.23
N ASN A 151 22.69 8.86 11.45
CA ASN A 151 23.97 8.22 11.72
C ASN A 151 24.12 6.87 11.02
N GLU A 152 23.06 6.07 11.01
CA GLU A 152 23.09 4.74 10.39
C GLU A 152 23.22 4.87 8.86
N LYS A 153 22.61 5.90 8.28
CA LYS A 153 22.80 6.24 6.85
C LYS A 153 24.24 6.63 6.57
N SER A 154 24.82 7.53 7.37
CA SER A 154 26.20 7.95 7.18
C SER A 154 27.17 6.77 7.33
N ALA A 155 26.93 5.87 8.29
CA ALA A 155 27.75 4.68 8.47
C ALA A 155 27.63 3.70 7.28
N GLN A 156 26.41 3.49 6.75
CA GLN A 156 26.22 2.64 5.56
C GLN A 156 26.82 3.27 4.30
N GLU A 157 26.71 4.58 4.13
CA GLU A 157 27.29 5.29 2.99
C GLU A 157 28.82 5.24 3.04
N LEU A 158 29.41 5.42 4.23
CA LEU A 158 30.85 5.22 4.44
C LEU A 158 31.29 3.80 4.10
N ALA A 159 30.56 2.78 4.56
CA ALA A 159 30.87 1.38 4.23
C ALA A 159 30.78 1.10 2.72
N ARG A 160 29.84 1.73 2.00
CA ARG A 160 29.75 1.64 0.53
C ARG A 160 30.93 2.30 -0.16
N ILE A 161 31.35 3.47 0.31
CA ILE A 161 32.52 4.19 -0.20
C ILE A 161 33.79 3.38 0.03
N GLU A 162 33.96 2.79 1.22
CA GLU A 162 35.09 1.92 1.56
C GLU A 162 35.13 0.70 0.63
N LEU A 163 34.02 -0.03 0.46
CA LEU A 163 33.94 -1.17 -0.44
C LEU A 163 34.23 -0.79 -1.90
N ALA A 164 33.69 0.33 -2.37
CA ALA A 164 33.96 0.83 -3.73
C ALA A 164 35.44 1.21 -3.90
N THR A 165 36.07 1.74 -2.85
CA THR A 165 37.50 2.09 -2.84
C THR A 165 38.36 0.83 -2.89
N GLU A 166 38.01 -0.21 -2.13
CA GLU A 166 38.69 -1.51 -2.19
C GLU A 166 38.56 -2.17 -3.56
N MET A 167 37.36 -2.16 -4.16
CA MET A 167 37.14 -2.68 -5.51
C MET A 167 37.95 -1.90 -6.57
N ASN A 168 38.05 -0.59 -6.43
CA ASN A 168 38.87 0.23 -7.32
C ASN A 168 40.38 -0.02 -7.12
N ALA A 169 40.82 -0.22 -5.88
CA ALA A 169 42.21 -0.57 -5.57
C ALA A 169 42.57 -1.95 -6.14
N GLN A 170 41.67 -2.94 -6.08
CA GLN A 170 41.86 -4.24 -6.73
C GLN A 170 41.97 -4.10 -8.25
N ARG A 171 41.08 -3.32 -8.89
CA ARG A 171 41.18 -3.03 -10.33
C ARG A 171 42.48 -2.31 -10.71
N GLN A 172 42.97 -1.41 -9.86
CA GLN A 172 44.26 -0.76 -10.05
C GLN A 172 45.41 -1.76 -9.95
N GLN A 173 45.39 -2.66 -8.96
CA GLN A 173 46.39 -3.74 -8.85
C GLN A 173 46.38 -4.68 -10.07
N GLU A 174 45.20 -5.03 -10.59
CA GLU A 174 45.09 -5.83 -11.82
C GLU A 174 45.68 -5.08 -13.03
N ASN A 175 45.32 -3.80 -13.21
CA ASN A 175 45.86 -2.97 -14.27
C ASN A 175 47.37 -2.73 -14.12
N ASP A 176 47.87 -2.59 -12.90
CA ASP A 176 49.30 -2.40 -12.63
C ASP A 176 50.08 -3.70 -12.80
N GLN A 177 49.50 -4.87 -12.51
CA GLN A 177 50.08 -6.16 -12.89
C GLN A 177 50.17 -6.33 -14.41
N ASP A 178 49.13 -5.97 -15.15
CA ASP A 178 49.15 -5.99 -16.61
C ASP A 178 50.16 -4.99 -17.16
N ARG A 179 50.27 -3.80 -16.56
CA ARG A 179 51.29 -2.81 -16.90
C ARG A 179 52.68 -3.24 -16.50
N ASP A 180 52.89 -3.97 -15.42
CA ASP A 180 54.20 -4.50 -15.03
C ASP A 180 54.62 -5.64 -15.97
N LEU A 181 53.69 -6.47 -16.44
CA LEU A 181 53.94 -7.47 -17.50
C LEU A 181 54.27 -6.80 -18.84
N GLU A 182 53.56 -5.74 -19.20
CA GLU A 182 53.84 -4.91 -20.38
C GLU A 182 55.16 -4.13 -20.20
N ALA A 183 55.44 -3.63 -19.00
CA ALA A 183 56.65 -2.88 -18.66
C ALA A 183 57.85 -3.79 -18.44
N GLU A 184 57.69 -5.08 -18.19
CA GLU A 184 58.75 -6.09 -18.19
C GLU A 184 59.11 -6.43 -19.64
N ARG A 185 58.12 -6.57 -20.54
CA ARG A 185 58.37 -6.62 -21.99
C ARG A 185 59.05 -5.34 -22.50
N GLN A 186 58.63 -4.18 -22.02
CA GLN A 186 59.24 -2.91 -22.38
C GLN A 186 60.55 -2.65 -21.64
N ARG A 187 60.81 -3.20 -20.44
CA ARG A 187 62.11 -3.12 -19.74
C ARG A 187 63.15 -4.02 -20.40
N ASP A 188 62.76 -5.13 -21.00
CA ASP A 188 63.63 -5.85 -21.94
C ASP A 188 63.99 -4.96 -23.16
N GLU A 189 63.14 -3.99 -23.52
CA GLU A 189 63.41 -2.95 -24.54
C GLU A 189 64.07 -1.66 -23.98
N GLN A 190 63.91 -1.36 -22.68
CA GLN A 190 64.17 -0.05 -22.06
C GLN A 190 65.16 -0.11 -20.88
N LEU A 191 65.77 -1.27 -20.58
CA LEU A 191 67.12 -1.36 -19.99
C LEU A 191 68.18 -0.65 -20.84
N ALA A 192 67.79 -0.08 -21.99
CA ALA A 192 68.52 0.93 -22.74
C ALA A 192 68.39 2.37 -22.21
N ARG A 193 67.43 2.74 -21.34
CA ARG A 193 67.15 4.15 -20.97
C ARG A 193 66.56 4.32 -19.56
N GLU A 194 67.48 4.40 -18.61
CA GLU A 194 67.55 5.16 -17.33
C GLU A 194 66.31 5.78 -16.63
N GLN A 195 66.48 5.81 -15.30
CA GLN A 195 65.63 6.18 -14.16
C GLN A 195 65.32 7.68 -13.98
N LYS A 196 64.20 7.99 -13.28
CA LYS A 196 64.08 8.93 -12.12
C LYS A 196 62.60 9.13 -11.70
N GLU A 197 62.22 8.86 -10.44
CA GLU A 197 62.00 9.81 -9.29
C GLU A 197 60.76 10.74 -9.47
N ILE A 198 59.83 11.06 -8.53
CA ILE A 198 59.76 11.14 -7.05
C ILE A 198 58.27 11.28 -6.59
N GLU A 199 58.05 11.11 -5.28
CA GLU A 199 56.88 11.17 -4.36
C GLU A 199 56.05 12.49 -4.21
N HIS A 200 54.96 12.39 -3.39
CA HIS A 200 54.29 13.33 -2.43
C HIS A 200 52.77 13.61 -2.70
N ALA A 201 51.85 13.90 -1.75
CA ALA A 201 51.71 13.91 -0.26
C ALA A 201 50.21 14.12 0.13
N ASP A 202 49.93 14.24 1.45
CA ASP A 202 48.74 14.83 2.15
C ASP A 202 47.48 13.93 2.33
N ASP A 203 46.62 14.03 3.38
CA ASP A 203 46.08 15.24 4.02
C ASP A 203 45.26 15.05 5.35
N GLU A 204 45.12 16.15 6.11
CA GLU A 204 44.02 16.75 6.91
C GLU A 204 43.28 16.18 8.17
N ARG A 205 42.99 17.15 9.07
CA ARG A 205 42.34 17.12 10.41
C ARG A 205 40.81 17.31 10.35
N LYS A 206 40.08 16.76 11.34
CA LYS A 206 38.61 16.94 11.53
C LYS A 206 38.26 17.83 12.74
N GLU A 207 37.32 18.77 12.54
CA GLU A 207 36.60 19.54 13.56
C GLU A 207 35.31 18.82 14.03
N LYS A 208 34.84 19.12 15.26
CA LYS A 208 33.64 18.54 15.89
C LYS A 208 32.52 19.58 16.02
N GLU A 209 31.35 19.31 15.43
CA GLU A 209 30.11 20.09 15.62
C GLU A 209 29.23 19.56 16.77
N ALA A 210 28.42 20.46 17.35
CA ALA A 210 27.51 20.24 18.47
C ALA A 210 26.24 19.43 18.10
N PRO A 211 25.59 18.75 19.08
CA PRO A 211 24.54 17.77 18.80
C PRO A 211 23.21 18.44 18.44
N LYS A 212 22.85 18.41 17.15
CA LYS A 212 21.48 18.69 16.68
C LYS A 212 20.57 17.52 17.03
N THR A 213 19.37 17.81 17.53
CA THR A 213 18.33 16.83 17.83
C THR A 213 17.96 16.08 16.54
N LYS A 214 18.27 14.79 16.48
CA LYS A 214 18.20 14.01 15.25
C LYS A 214 16.76 13.64 14.93
N VAL A 215 16.26 14.12 13.79
CA VAL A 215 14.96 13.72 13.25
C VAL A 215 15.10 12.29 12.72
N LYS A 216 14.32 11.36 13.27
CA LYS A 216 14.23 9.98 12.76
C LYS A 216 13.26 9.93 11.60
N LYS A 217 13.60 9.20 10.53
CA LYS A 217 12.70 8.99 9.39
C LYS A 217 12.21 7.55 9.37
N LEU A 218 10.94 7.37 9.00
CA LEU A 218 10.34 6.05 8.81
C LEU A 218 10.90 5.41 7.52
N CYS A 219 11.20 4.13 7.57
CA CYS A 219 11.75 3.36 6.46
C CYS A 219 11.13 1.95 6.41
N ILE A 220 11.35 1.26 5.28
CA ILE A 220 11.12 -0.18 5.17
C ILE A 220 12.45 -0.91 5.31
N ARG A 221 12.51 -1.88 6.22
CA ARG A 221 13.59 -2.86 6.29
C ARG A 221 13.14 -4.17 5.66
N THR A 222 14.06 -4.81 4.96
CA THR A 222 13.90 -6.20 4.53
C THR A 222 14.49 -7.09 5.63
N LEU A 223 13.73 -8.08 6.06
CA LEU A 223 14.21 -9.14 6.93
C LEU A 223 14.39 -10.40 6.11
N CYS A 224 15.42 -11.16 6.43
CA CYS A 224 15.73 -12.44 5.83
C CYS A 224 15.78 -13.49 6.94
N GLU A 225 15.27 -14.68 6.66
CA GLU A 225 15.47 -15.86 7.50
C GLU A 225 16.67 -16.65 6.94
N ASN A 226 17.80 -16.62 7.65
CA ASN A 226 18.98 -17.42 7.29
C ASN A 226 19.55 -18.06 8.56
N GLU A 227 19.43 -19.39 8.66
CA GLU A 227 20.03 -20.38 9.59
C GLU A 227 20.06 -20.07 11.11
N GLU A 228 19.90 -18.82 11.55
CA GLU A 228 20.12 -18.30 12.91
C GLU A 228 19.12 -17.19 13.28
N ASN A 229 17.85 -17.32 12.86
CA ASN A 229 16.74 -16.38 13.08
C ASN A 229 16.64 -15.24 12.03
N TRP A 230 15.57 -14.45 12.17
CA TRP A 230 15.33 -13.27 11.37
C TRP A 230 16.42 -12.23 11.62
N HIS A 231 16.94 -11.62 10.56
CA HIS A 231 17.89 -10.51 10.64
C HIS A 231 17.62 -9.52 9.49
N THR A 232 18.16 -8.31 9.60
CA THR A 232 18.01 -7.28 8.56
C THR A 232 18.89 -7.61 7.35
N ALA A 233 18.31 -7.56 6.16
CA ALA A 233 18.99 -7.82 4.89
C ALA A 233 18.98 -6.56 4.02
N GLY A 234 20.18 -6.09 3.68
CA GLY A 234 20.36 -4.92 2.82
C GLY A 234 20.10 -3.58 3.50
N SER A 235 20.12 -2.52 2.70
CA SER A 235 19.87 -1.15 3.17
C SER A 235 18.38 -0.85 3.29
N PRO A 236 17.94 -0.10 4.32
CA PRO A 236 16.57 0.34 4.45
C PRO A 236 16.15 1.26 3.30
N PHE A 237 14.87 1.20 2.94
CA PHE A 237 14.26 2.05 1.91
C PHE A 237 13.50 3.20 2.57
N GLU A 238 13.84 4.43 2.24
CA GLU A 238 13.04 5.59 2.66
C GLU A 238 11.71 5.62 1.93
N ILE A 239 10.65 5.92 2.68
CA ILE A 239 9.29 5.94 2.15
C ILE A 239 8.53 7.19 2.59
N SER A 240 7.61 7.64 1.73
CA SER A 240 6.61 8.61 2.14
C SER A 240 5.51 7.90 2.94
N GLU A 241 5.27 8.36 4.18
CA GLU A 241 4.37 7.71 5.15
C GLU A 241 2.97 7.44 4.57
N GLN A 242 2.42 8.37 3.80
CA GLN A 242 1.01 8.36 3.41
C GLN A 242 0.63 7.22 2.46
N ILE A 243 1.49 6.90 1.48
CA ILE A 243 1.13 5.98 0.40
C ILE A 243 1.15 4.51 0.86
N ILE A 244 2.11 4.16 1.72
CA ILE A 244 2.33 2.77 2.11
C ILE A 244 1.43 2.35 3.25
N ILE A 245 1.18 3.23 4.22
CA ILE A 245 0.27 2.92 5.33
C ILE A 245 -1.13 2.64 4.78
N GLN A 246 -1.63 3.44 3.83
CA GLN A 246 -2.97 3.21 3.27
C GLN A 246 -3.10 1.88 2.52
N ASN A 247 -2.10 1.50 1.73
CA ASN A 247 -2.19 0.31 0.87
C ASN A 247 -1.73 -0.99 1.56
N SER A 248 -0.90 -0.89 2.59
CA SER A 248 -0.22 -2.04 3.21
C SER A 248 -0.46 -2.16 4.71
N ALA A 249 -1.31 -1.32 5.33
CA ALA A 249 -1.56 -1.33 6.78
C ALA A 249 -1.92 -2.72 7.31
N LEU A 250 -2.71 -3.52 6.59
CA LEU A 250 -3.10 -4.84 7.08
C LEU A 250 -1.91 -5.81 7.12
N TYR A 251 -1.11 -5.84 6.06
CA TYR A 251 0.11 -6.66 6.01
C TYR A 251 1.08 -6.22 7.10
N LEU A 252 1.35 -4.91 7.20
CA LEU A 252 2.26 -4.35 8.19
C LEU A 252 1.77 -4.64 9.61
N SER A 253 0.50 -4.40 9.93
CA SER A 253 -0.09 -4.71 11.26
C SER A 253 0.15 -6.18 11.66
N ARG A 254 -0.03 -7.12 10.72
CA ARG A 254 0.19 -8.56 10.98
C ARG A 254 1.65 -8.88 11.21
N ILE A 255 2.54 -8.40 10.34
CA ILE A 255 3.98 -8.64 10.47
C ILE A 255 4.51 -7.99 11.74
N MET A 256 4.16 -6.74 12.03
CA MET A 256 4.59 -6.05 13.25
C MET A 256 4.11 -6.77 14.51
N LEU A 257 2.92 -7.38 14.50
CA LEU A 257 2.43 -8.19 15.62
C LEU A 257 3.27 -9.46 15.82
N LEU A 258 3.66 -10.14 14.74
CA LEU A 258 4.55 -11.29 14.80
C LEU A 258 5.94 -10.88 15.31
N LEU A 259 6.51 -9.81 14.76
CA LEU A 259 7.84 -9.32 15.13
C LEU A 259 7.90 -8.77 16.55
N LYS A 260 6.78 -8.31 17.13
CA LYS A 260 6.71 -7.88 18.53
C LYS A 260 7.07 -9.00 19.52
N GLN A 261 6.94 -10.26 19.11
CA GLN A 261 7.36 -11.42 19.90
C GLN A 261 8.79 -11.88 19.60
N SER A 262 9.46 -11.26 18.62
CA SER A 262 10.84 -11.57 18.26
C SER A 262 11.83 -10.70 19.03
N ASP A 263 13.06 -11.19 19.17
CA ASP A 263 14.17 -10.44 19.80
C ASP A 263 14.86 -9.46 18.84
N LEU A 264 14.21 -9.11 17.72
CA LEU A 264 14.77 -8.18 16.76
C LEU A 264 14.87 -6.76 17.35
N PRO A 265 16.04 -6.11 17.28
CA PRO A 265 16.25 -4.77 17.82
C PRO A 265 15.70 -3.70 16.86
N LEU A 266 14.43 -3.80 16.47
CA LEU A 266 13.75 -2.79 15.66
C LEU A 266 13.32 -1.64 16.55
N GLU A 267 13.71 -0.42 16.19
CA GLU A 267 13.42 0.78 16.98
C GLU A 267 11.92 1.06 17.02
N ILE A 268 11.19 0.77 15.94
CA ILE A 268 9.73 0.90 15.89
C ILE A 268 9.00 -0.01 16.89
N LEU A 269 9.62 -1.11 17.34
CA LEU A 269 9.02 -2.04 18.30
C LEU A 269 9.30 -1.65 19.75
N THR A 270 10.39 -0.92 19.99
CA THR A 270 10.93 -0.66 21.34
C THR A 270 10.76 0.80 21.77
N SER A 271 10.62 1.74 20.83
CA SER A 271 10.49 3.16 21.11
C SER A 271 9.05 3.61 21.33
N LYS A 272 8.87 4.71 22.08
CA LYS A 272 7.55 5.34 22.29
C LYS A 272 6.99 5.91 20.98
N GLU A 273 7.87 6.47 20.14
CA GLU A 273 7.51 6.92 18.80
C GLU A 273 7.02 5.76 17.95
N GLY A 274 7.65 4.59 18.06
CA GLY A 274 7.25 3.37 17.40
C GLY A 274 5.86 2.89 17.80
N GLU A 275 5.53 2.93 19.09
CA GLU A 275 4.18 2.61 19.57
C GLU A 275 3.10 3.53 18.98
N ILE A 276 3.41 4.81 18.80
CA ILE A 276 2.50 5.78 18.17
C ILE A 276 2.28 5.42 16.70
N GLU A 277 3.34 5.12 15.94
CA GLU A 277 3.24 4.71 14.54
C GLU A 277 2.48 3.39 14.36
N LEU A 278 2.74 2.40 15.22
CA LEU A 278 2.01 1.13 15.24
C LEU A 278 0.51 1.35 15.51
N ARG A 279 0.16 2.31 16.38
CA ARG A 279 -1.23 2.68 16.62
C ARG A 279 -1.87 3.27 15.36
N LYS A 280 -1.20 4.18 14.66
CA LYS A 280 -1.69 4.77 13.40
C LYS A 280 -1.96 3.69 12.35
N ILE A 281 -1.03 2.74 12.19
CA ILE A 281 -1.20 1.60 11.25
C ILE A 281 -2.44 0.77 11.61
N ASN A 282 -2.64 0.50 12.91
CA ASN A 282 -3.80 -0.24 13.40
C ASN A 282 -5.12 0.53 13.26
N GLU A 283 -5.10 1.86 13.36
CA GLU A 283 -6.29 2.70 13.14
C GLU A 283 -6.70 2.68 11.65
N VAL A 284 -5.74 2.82 10.73
CA VAL A 284 -6.00 2.73 9.28
C VAL A 284 -6.59 1.37 8.90
N ARG A 285 -6.11 0.29 9.53
CA ARG A 285 -6.68 -1.05 9.35
C ARG A 285 -8.20 -1.08 9.61
N ILE A 286 -8.71 -0.36 10.60
CA ILE A 286 -10.16 -0.37 10.92
C ILE A 286 -10.96 0.22 9.76
N TYR A 287 -10.46 1.27 9.12
CA TYR A 287 -11.14 1.91 8.00
C TYR A 287 -11.10 1.06 6.73
N CYS A 288 -10.00 0.35 6.45
CA CYS A 288 -9.92 -0.56 5.29
C CYS A 288 -10.87 -1.76 5.36
N PHE A 289 -11.45 -2.09 6.54
CA PHE A 289 -12.48 -3.13 6.66
C PHE A 289 -13.92 -2.60 6.46
N LEU A 290 -14.10 -1.28 6.44
CA LEU A 290 -15.41 -0.63 6.32
C LEU A 290 -15.75 -0.17 4.89
N PHE A 291 -14.81 -0.35 3.95
CA PHE A 291 -14.97 -0.09 2.51
C PHE A 291 -14.76 -1.39 1.72
#